data_AF-A0A165TI30-F1
#
_entry.id   AF-A0A165TI30-F1
#
_cell.length_a   1.000
_cell.length_b   1.000
_cell.length_c   1.000
_cell.angle_alpha   90.00
_cell.angle_beta   90.00
_cell.angle_gamma   90.00
#
_symmetry.space_group_name_H-M   'P 1'
#
loop_
_entity.id
_entity.type
_entity.pdbx_description
1 polymer ?
#
loop_
_entity_poly.entity_id
_entity_poly.type
_entity_poly.pdbx_seq_one_letter_code
_entity_poly.pdbx_strand_id
1 'polypeptide(L)'
;MIQSPTIRRRIVQHHTNNMSLRAIAGIYGCSEGDVENVIKTETAERIILSGVPVSGGVALYPVQSRDADLTPQIRLFKALPEDVRTFASGVAKTCKVPVGRLFTSNSKRKQDVFCRGCFYYGLSCQFHWNYERIAHASGVSVHVVCRAVNRYCTQVGAPRPSELLNARRAVA
;
A
#
# COMPACT_ATOMS: atom_id res chain seq x y z
N MET A 1 -27.45 1.06 0.98
CA MET A 1 -28.86 1.47 0.74
C MET A 1 -29.09 2.01 -0.68
N ILE A 2 -28.21 2.88 -1.22
CA ILE A 2 -28.34 3.47 -2.58
C ILE A 2 -28.22 2.47 -3.74
N GLN A 3 -27.74 1.25 -3.48
CA GLN A 3 -27.61 0.20 -4.50
C GLN A 3 -28.97 -0.28 -5.05
N SER A 4 -30.09 0.02 -4.38
CA SER A 4 -31.43 -0.37 -4.87
C SER A 4 -31.84 0.45 -6.10
N PRO A 5 -32.22 -0.19 -7.23
CA PRO A 5 -32.61 0.50 -8.46
C PRO A 5 -33.80 1.46 -8.28
N THR A 6 -34.73 1.14 -7.39
CA THR A 6 -35.91 1.97 -7.11
C THR A 6 -35.55 3.25 -6.35
N ILE A 7 -34.58 3.17 -5.45
CA ILE A 7 -34.07 4.32 -4.69
C ILE A 7 -33.30 5.26 -5.63
N ARG A 8 -32.48 4.71 -6.53
CA ARG A 8 -31.72 5.51 -7.51
C ARG A 8 -32.63 6.33 -8.43
N ARG A 9 -33.69 5.72 -8.97
CA ARG A 9 -34.69 6.43 -9.79
C ARG A 9 -35.36 7.58 -9.04
N ARG A 10 -35.72 7.38 -7.77
CA ARG A 10 -36.34 8.44 -6.95
C ARG A 10 -35.36 9.57 -6.66
N ILE A 11 -34.09 9.26 -6.39
CA ILE A 11 -33.03 10.26 -6.23
C ILE A 11 -32.91 11.15 -7.47
N VAL A 12 -32.88 10.55 -8.67
CA VAL A 12 -32.84 11.33 -9.92
C VAL A 12 -34.12 12.14 -10.11
N GLN A 13 -35.30 11.57 -9.82
CA GLN A 13 -36.57 12.29 -9.91
C GLN A 13 -36.63 13.51 -8.97
N HIS A 14 -36.11 13.41 -7.75
CA HIS A 14 -36.03 14.56 -6.84
C HIS A 14 -35.06 15.62 -7.35
N HIS A 15 -33.94 15.22 -7.95
CA HIS A 15 -32.99 16.14 -8.57
C HIS A 15 -33.60 16.85 -9.79
N THR A 16 -34.34 16.16 -10.66
CA THR A 16 -35.06 16.77 -11.79
C THR A 16 -36.14 17.75 -11.34
N ASN A 17 -36.66 17.59 -10.12
CA ASN A 17 -37.60 18.52 -9.49
C ASN A 17 -36.89 19.70 -8.79
N ASN A 18 -35.61 19.96 -9.10
CA ASN A 18 -34.79 21.04 -8.53
C ASN A 18 -34.56 20.95 -7.02
N MET A 19 -34.62 19.76 -6.44
CA MET A 19 -34.29 19.56 -5.03
C MET A 19 -32.78 19.55 -4.82
N SER A 20 -32.29 20.20 -3.76
CA SER A 20 -30.86 20.25 -3.47
C SER A 20 -30.29 18.88 -3.08
N LEU A 21 -29.03 18.63 -3.43
CA LEU A 21 -28.32 17.37 -3.13
C LEU A 21 -28.35 17.05 -1.63
N ARG A 22 -28.22 18.09 -0.79
CA ARG A 22 -28.30 17.99 0.67
C ARG A 22 -29.67 17.54 1.18
N ALA A 23 -30.75 18.05 0.58
CA ALA A 23 -32.10 17.65 0.96
C ALA A 23 -32.37 16.19 0.57
N ILE A 24 -31.94 15.78 -0.62
CA ILE A 24 -32.04 14.38 -1.08
C ILE A 24 -31.22 13.45 -0.19
N ALA A 25 -29.99 13.86 0.15
CA ALA A 25 -29.10 13.14 1.06
C ALA A 25 -29.74 12.91 2.43
N GLY A 26 -30.42 13.93 2.96
CA GLY A 26 -31.18 13.84 4.21
C GLY A 26 -32.35 12.85 4.17
N ILE A 27 -33.08 12.75 3.05
CA ILE A 27 -34.21 11.82 2.88
C ILE A 27 -33.74 10.35 2.88
N TYR A 28 -32.61 10.08 2.24
CA TYR A 28 -32.12 8.72 2.03
C TYR A 28 -30.98 8.31 2.97
N GLY A 29 -30.61 9.18 3.92
CA GLY A 29 -29.58 8.90 4.93
C GLY A 29 -28.21 8.62 4.31
N CYS A 30 -27.83 9.37 3.28
CA CYS A 30 -26.60 9.17 2.52
C CYS A 30 -25.77 10.46 2.41
N SER A 31 -24.56 10.36 1.86
CA SER A 31 -23.74 11.56 1.62
C SER A 31 -24.16 12.29 0.35
N GLU A 32 -23.91 13.60 0.29
CA GLU A 32 -24.16 14.40 -0.93
C GLU A 32 -23.37 13.86 -2.13
N GLY A 33 -22.16 13.34 -1.91
CA GLY A 33 -21.36 12.69 -2.94
C GLY A 33 -21.99 11.41 -3.49
N ASP A 34 -22.70 10.65 -2.66
CA ASP A 34 -23.42 9.46 -3.15
C ASP A 34 -24.62 9.84 -4.04
N VAL A 35 -25.31 10.93 -3.71
CA VAL A 35 -26.42 11.48 -4.52
C VAL A 35 -25.89 11.98 -5.86
N GLU A 36 -24.80 12.75 -5.84
CA GLU A 36 -24.12 13.26 -7.04
C GLU A 36 -23.67 12.12 -7.96
N ASN A 37 -23.13 11.04 -7.39
CA ASN A 37 -22.73 9.85 -8.14
C ASN A 37 -23.90 9.19 -8.87
N VAL A 38 -25.08 9.09 -8.23
CA VAL A 38 -26.27 8.51 -8.87
C VAL A 38 -26.70 9.33 -10.09
N ILE A 39 -26.73 10.66 -9.96
CA ILE A 39 -27.13 11.58 -11.03
C ILE A 39 -26.15 11.50 -12.21
N LYS A 40 -24.83 11.48 -11.93
CA LYS A 40 -23.79 11.33 -12.96
C LYS A 40 -23.84 9.97 -13.67
N THR A 41 -24.33 8.92 -13.01
CA THR A 41 -24.38 7.58 -13.61
C THR A 41 -25.49 7.46 -14.67
N GLU A 42 -26.65 8.13 -14.50
CA GLU A 42 -27.73 8.07 -15.49
C GLU A 42 -27.45 8.89 -16.76
N THR A 43 -26.58 9.90 -16.68
CA THR A 43 -26.18 10.74 -17.82
C THR A 43 -25.02 10.15 -18.63
N ALA A 44 -24.56 8.94 -18.30
CA ALA A 44 -23.45 8.27 -18.97
C ALA A 44 -23.89 7.59 -20.27
N GLU A 45 -23.26 7.95 -21.39
CA GLU A 45 -23.70 7.55 -22.74
C GLU A 45 -23.43 6.08 -23.09
N ARG A 46 -22.45 5.42 -22.47
CA ARG A 46 -22.13 4.01 -22.74
C ARG A 46 -21.55 3.33 -21.51
N ILE A 47 -22.24 2.28 -21.06
CA ILE A 47 -21.63 1.23 -20.23
C ILE A 47 -20.87 0.33 -21.21
N ILE A 48 -19.58 0.62 -21.44
CA ILE A 48 -18.71 -0.30 -22.21
C ILE A 48 -18.47 -1.54 -21.34
N LEU A 49 -18.20 -2.69 -21.99
CA LEU A 49 -17.94 -4.05 -21.47
C LEU A 49 -17.15 -4.20 -20.15
N SER A 50 -16.55 -3.14 -19.59
CA SER A 50 -15.91 -3.07 -18.28
C SER A 50 -16.84 -2.67 -17.12
N GLY A 51 -18.11 -2.31 -17.38
CA GLY A 51 -19.07 -1.90 -16.35
C GLY A 51 -18.86 -0.49 -15.79
N VAL A 52 -17.98 0.31 -16.41
CA VAL A 52 -17.66 1.68 -15.95
C VAL A 52 -18.38 2.71 -16.82
N PRO A 53 -19.23 3.59 -16.26
CA PRO A 53 -19.89 4.67 -16.99
C PRO A 53 -18.89 5.75 -17.44
N VAL A 54 -19.09 6.25 -18.66
CA VAL A 54 -18.24 7.24 -19.34
C VAL A 54 -19.10 8.43 -19.79
N SER A 55 -18.59 9.65 -19.71
CA SER A 55 -19.21 10.87 -20.26
C SER A 55 -18.17 11.69 -21.02
N GLY A 56 -18.46 12.09 -22.26
CA GLY A 56 -17.55 12.90 -23.09
C GLY A 56 -16.18 12.25 -23.38
N GLY A 57 -16.11 10.91 -23.39
CA GLY A 57 -14.85 10.17 -23.57
C GLY A 57 -13.99 10.04 -22.30
N VAL A 58 -14.44 10.60 -21.18
CA VAL A 58 -13.76 10.51 -19.87
C VAL A 58 -14.53 9.58 -18.94
N ALA A 59 -13.84 8.63 -18.31
CA ALA A 59 -14.45 7.73 -17.34
C ALA A 59 -14.96 8.55 -16.14
N LEU A 60 -16.25 8.42 -15.80
CA LEU A 60 -16.90 9.21 -14.74
C LEU A 60 -16.41 8.82 -13.34
N TYR A 61 -15.98 7.57 -13.19
CA TYR A 61 -15.12 7.19 -12.08
C TYR A 61 -13.68 7.39 -12.54
N PRO A 62 -12.80 8.06 -11.76
CA PRO A 62 -11.38 7.82 -11.94
C PRO A 62 -11.23 6.31 -11.87
N VAL A 63 -10.66 5.69 -12.90
CA VAL A 63 -10.18 4.32 -12.82
C VAL A 63 -9.37 4.33 -11.53
N GLN A 64 -9.92 3.78 -10.45
CA GLN A 64 -9.20 3.69 -9.18
C GLN A 64 -7.88 3.09 -9.60
N SER A 65 -6.79 3.85 -9.45
CA SER A 65 -5.52 3.35 -9.92
C SER A 65 -5.39 1.97 -9.32
N ARG A 66 -4.93 0.97 -10.08
CA ARG A 66 -4.81 -0.40 -9.55
C ARG A 66 -3.95 -0.46 -8.26
N ASP A 67 -3.31 0.66 -7.87
CA ASP A 67 -2.58 0.85 -6.64
C ASP A 67 -3.41 1.39 -5.44
N ALA A 68 -4.65 1.82 -5.66
CA ALA A 68 -5.58 2.27 -4.61
C ALA A 68 -5.90 1.15 -3.61
N ASP A 69 -5.98 -0.09 -4.09
CA ASP A 69 -6.24 -1.30 -3.27
C ASP A 69 -4.98 -1.90 -2.64
N LEU A 70 -3.79 -1.36 -2.94
CA LEU A 70 -2.56 -1.90 -2.38
C LEU A 70 -2.37 -1.44 -0.94
N THR A 71 -2.05 -2.40 -0.08
CA THR A 71 -1.66 -2.08 1.29
C THR A 71 -0.40 -1.19 1.26
N PRO A 72 -0.21 -0.31 2.27
CA PRO A 72 0.96 0.58 2.32
C PRO A 72 2.29 -0.16 2.16
N GLN A 73 2.36 -1.39 2.67
CA GLN A 73 3.55 -2.25 2.58
C GLN A 73 3.85 -2.68 1.15
N ILE A 74 2.82 -2.98 0.34
CA ILE A 74 3.02 -3.37 -1.05
C ILE A 74 3.41 -2.16 -1.90
N ARG A 75 2.93 -0.96 -1.56
CA ARG A 75 3.40 0.28 -2.20
C ARG A 75 4.89 0.51 -1.94
N LEU A 76 5.34 0.35 -0.70
CA LEU A 76 6.77 0.43 -0.34
C LEU A 76 7.60 -0.62 -1.09
N PHE A 77 7.12 -1.87 -1.17
CA PHE A 77 7.79 -2.91 -1.95
C PHE A 77 7.90 -2.54 -3.43
N LYS A 78 6.83 -2.05 -4.05
CA LYS A 78 6.85 -1.65 -5.47
C LYS A 78 7.78 -0.47 -5.74
N ALA A 79 7.98 0.43 -4.78
CA ALA A 79 8.85 1.59 -4.89
C ALA A 79 10.35 1.26 -4.81
N LEU A 80 10.72 0.02 -4.44
CA LEU A 80 12.11 -0.41 -4.40
C LEU A 80 12.69 -0.60 -5.81
N PRO A 81 14.02 -0.40 -5.97
CA PRO A 81 14.77 -0.85 -7.15
C PRO A 81 14.59 -2.34 -7.43
N GLU A 82 14.68 -2.76 -8.70
CA GLU A 82 14.33 -4.13 -9.15
C GLU A 82 15.19 -5.24 -8.51
N ASP A 83 16.48 -4.98 -8.37
CA ASP A 83 17.43 -5.83 -7.65
C ASP A 83 17.01 -6.02 -6.18
N VAL A 84 16.61 -4.93 -5.52
CA VAL A 84 16.15 -4.96 -4.13
C VAL A 84 14.78 -5.62 -3.99
N ARG A 85 13.88 -5.47 -4.97
CA ARG A 85 12.60 -6.19 -5.02
C ARG A 85 12.81 -7.70 -5.13
N THR A 86 13.72 -8.11 -6.00
CA THR A 86 14.08 -9.51 -6.19
C THR A 86 14.65 -10.09 -4.90
N PHE A 87 15.54 -9.35 -4.24
CA PHE A 87 16.07 -9.73 -2.92
C PHE A 87 14.98 -9.84 -1.86
N ALA A 88 14.09 -8.85 -1.74
CA ALA A 88 12.99 -8.85 -0.77
C ALA A 88 12.04 -10.04 -0.98
N SER A 89 11.68 -10.33 -2.24
CA SER A 89 10.91 -11.52 -2.60
C SER A 89 11.63 -12.83 -2.25
N GLY A 90 12.95 -12.88 -2.47
CA GLY A 90 13.80 -14.01 -2.09
C GLY A 90 13.79 -14.25 -0.58
N VAL A 91 13.99 -13.19 0.23
CA VAL A 91 13.92 -13.28 1.68
C VAL A 91 12.54 -13.75 2.14
N ALA A 92 11.46 -13.15 1.61
CA ALA A 92 10.09 -13.51 1.94
C ALA A 92 9.78 -14.99 1.63
N LYS A 93 10.23 -15.48 0.47
CA LYS A 93 10.06 -16.89 0.04
C LYS A 93 10.82 -17.85 0.97
N THR A 94 12.09 -17.59 1.23
CA THR A 94 12.92 -18.41 2.15
C THR A 94 12.31 -18.44 3.54
N CYS A 95 11.82 -17.30 4.00
CA CYS A 95 11.15 -17.17 5.28
C CYS A 95 9.72 -17.70 5.34
N LYS A 96 9.10 -18.07 4.21
CA LYS A 96 7.68 -18.44 4.12
C LYS A 96 6.73 -17.39 4.72
N VAL A 97 7.03 -16.10 4.50
CA VAL A 97 6.18 -14.97 4.92
C VAL A 97 5.74 -14.14 3.72
N PRO A 98 4.56 -13.49 3.76
CA PRO A 98 4.19 -12.52 2.73
C PRO A 98 5.19 -11.36 2.68
N VAL A 99 5.57 -10.91 1.48
CA VAL A 99 6.57 -9.84 1.29
C VAL A 99 6.21 -8.55 2.05
N GLY A 100 4.93 -8.23 2.15
CA GLY A 100 4.45 -7.08 2.92
C GLY A 100 4.85 -7.12 4.40
N ARG A 101 5.06 -8.31 4.99
CA ARG A 101 5.51 -8.44 6.39
C ARG A 101 6.91 -7.90 6.63
N LEU A 102 7.75 -7.83 5.59
CA LEU A 102 9.07 -7.21 5.67
C LEU A 102 9.01 -5.70 5.97
N PHE A 103 7.88 -5.06 5.61
CA PHE A 103 7.65 -3.62 5.74
C PHE A 103 6.69 -3.28 6.91
N THR A 104 6.65 -4.13 7.94
CA THR A 104 5.79 -3.90 9.13
C THR A 104 6.60 -3.83 10.41
N SER A 105 6.31 -2.90 11.31
CA SER A 105 6.95 -2.84 12.63
C SER A 105 6.23 -3.65 13.71
N ASN A 106 4.94 -3.93 13.53
CA ASN A 106 4.04 -4.30 14.63
C ASN A 106 3.87 -5.80 14.86
N SER A 107 4.42 -6.66 13.99
CA SER A 107 4.26 -8.10 14.18
C SER A 107 5.12 -8.62 15.34
N LYS A 108 4.44 -9.31 16.28
CA LYS A 108 5.06 -10.03 17.41
C LYS A 108 5.47 -11.47 17.06
N ARG A 109 5.13 -11.97 15.87
CA ARG A 109 5.50 -13.33 15.45
C ARG A 109 7.03 -13.41 15.30
N LYS A 110 7.65 -14.42 15.93
CA LYS A 110 9.12 -14.59 15.90
C LYS A 110 9.67 -14.67 14.48
N GLN A 111 8.97 -15.36 13.58
CA GLN A 111 9.33 -15.49 12.16
C GLN A 111 9.34 -14.13 11.46
N ASP A 112 8.28 -13.32 11.58
CA ASP A 112 8.23 -11.98 10.97
C ASP A 112 9.36 -11.08 11.48
N VAL A 113 9.66 -11.14 12.79
CA VAL A 113 10.76 -10.39 13.40
C VAL A 113 12.11 -10.82 12.83
N PHE A 114 12.35 -12.13 12.72
CA PHE A 114 13.57 -12.68 12.14
C PHE A 114 13.74 -12.26 10.68
N CYS A 115 12.69 -12.40 9.89
CA CYS A 115 12.73 -12.14 8.45
C CYS A 115 12.95 -10.67 8.11
N ARG A 116 12.40 -9.74 8.91
CA ARG A 116 12.75 -8.32 8.81
C ARG A 116 14.21 -8.05 9.13
N GLY A 117 14.71 -8.67 10.19
CA GLY A 117 16.11 -8.54 10.57
C GLY A 117 17.04 -9.05 9.46
N CYS A 118 16.72 -10.20 8.86
CA CYS A 118 17.42 -10.76 7.70
C CYS A 118 17.38 -9.81 6.50
N PHE A 119 16.20 -9.28 6.17
CA PHE A 119 16.01 -8.32 5.09
C PHE A 119 16.86 -7.06 5.29
N TYR A 120 16.75 -6.39 6.44
CA TYR A 120 17.51 -5.17 6.72
C TYR A 120 19.02 -5.42 6.80
N TYR A 121 19.44 -6.56 7.34
CA TYR A 121 20.85 -6.96 7.36
C TYR A 121 21.39 -7.13 5.94
N GLY A 122 20.64 -7.81 5.06
CA GLY A 122 21.00 -7.96 3.65
C GLY A 122 21.08 -6.63 2.90
N LEU A 123 20.14 -5.71 3.12
CA LEU A 123 20.21 -4.35 2.55
C LEU A 123 21.50 -3.62 2.96
N SER A 124 21.93 -3.77 4.21
CA SER A 124 23.16 -3.15 4.69
C SER A 124 24.42 -3.83 4.14
N CYS A 125 24.45 -5.16 4.10
CA CYS A 125 25.66 -5.91 3.74
C CYS A 125 25.85 -6.09 2.23
N GLN A 126 24.79 -6.36 1.48
CA GLN A 126 24.83 -6.65 0.04
C GLN A 126 24.65 -5.38 -0.80
N PHE A 127 23.74 -4.49 -0.39
CA PHE A 127 23.41 -3.26 -1.15
C PHE A 127 24.08 -2.02 -0.57
N HIS A 128 24.79 -2.14 0.56
CA HIS A 128 25.48 -1.03 1.24
C HIS A 128 24.56 0.13 1.63
N TRP A 129 23.28 -0.17 1.93
CA TRP A 129 22.36 0.84 2.40
C TRP A 129 22.65 1.19 3.87
N ASN A 130 22.66 2.49 4.16
CA ASN A 130 22.68 2.96 5.54
C ASN A 130 21.28 2.78 6.18
N TYR A 131 21.22 2.86 7.52
CA TYR A 131 19.97 2.60 8.24
C TYR A 131 18.88 3.66 7.97
N GLU A 132 19.26 4.89 7.62
CA GLU A 132 18.32 5.95 7.24
C GLU A 132 17.59 5.62 5.93
N ARG A 133 18.34 5.17 4.92
CA ARG A 133 17.78 4.74 3.63
C ARG A 133 16.88 3.52 3.82
N ILE A 134 17.29 2.55 4.63
CA ILE A 134 16.48 1.37 4.94
C ILE A 134 15.19 1.77 5.67
N ALA A 135 15.28 2.67 6.65
CA ALA A 135 14.14 3.20 7.40
C ALA A 135 13.13 3.88 6.48
N HIS A 136 13.60 4.80 5.61
CA HIS A 136 12.79 5.48 4.63
C HIS A 136 12.11 4.50 3.64
N ALA A 137 12.89 3.59 3.04
CA ALA A 137 12.38 2.61 2.09
C ALA A 137 11.40 1.60 2.71
N SER A 138 11.51 1.37 4.02
CA SER A 138 10.69 0.38 4.74
C SER A 138 9.52 1.00 5.51
N GLY A 139 9.42 2.33 5.56
CA GLY A 139 8.36 3.05 6.29
C GLY A 139 8.43 2.86 7.82
N VAL A 140 9.63 2.69 8.38
CA VAL A 140 9.86 2.50 9.83
C VAL A 140 10.94 3.44 10.35
N SER A 141 11.08 3.60 11.66
CA SER A 141 12.16 4.43 12.22
C SER A 141 13.53 3.73 12.18
N VAL A 142 14.60 4.52 12.14
CA VAL A 142 16.00 4.03 12.20
C VAL A 142 16.24 3.14 13.42
N HIS A 143 15.65 3.48 14.56
CA HIS A 143 15.75 2.67 15.77
C HIS A 143 15.13 1.27 15.59
N VAL A 144 14.02 1.14 14.84
CA VAL A 144 13.42 -0.16 14.51
C VAL A 144 14.35 -0.97 13.60
N VAL A 145 14.98 -0.32 12.62
CA VAL A 145 15.97 -0.97 11.75
C VAL A 145 17.15 -1.49 12.57
N CYS A 146 17.79 -0.63 13.35
CA CYS A 146 18.93 -0.97 14.20
C CYS A 146 18.61 -2.14 15.14
N ARG A 147 17.47 -2.08 15.84
CA ARG A 147 17.03 -3.15 16.74
C ARG A 147 16.81 -4.48 16.01
N ALA A 148 16.19 -4.45 14.83
CA ALA A 148 15.92 -5.66 14.04
C ALA A 148 17.22 -6.29 13.52
N VAL A 149 18.16 -5.49 13.02
CA VAL A 149 19.48 -5.96 12.56
C VAL A 149 20.28 -6.55 13.73
N ASN A 150 20.37 -5.84 14.85
CA ASN A 150 21.10 -6.32 16.03
C ASN A 150 20.52 -7.66 16.54
N ARG A 151 19.20 -7.76 16.64
CA ARG A 151 18.54 -9.00 17.04
C ARG A 151 18.84 -10.15 16.07
N TYR A 152 18.80 -9.89 14.76
CA TYR A 152 19.15 -10.91 13.76
C TYR A 152 20.59 -11.37 13.89
N CYS A 153 21.55 -10.43 13.99
CA CYS A 153 22.97 -10.74 14.16
C CYS A 153 23.21 -11.63 15.39
N THR A 154 22.61 -11.30 16.54
CA THR A 154 22.68 -12.12 17.74
C THR A 154 22.05 -13.51 17.56
N GLN A 155 20.94 -13.60 16.83
CA GLN A 155 20.24 -14.88 16.62
C GLN A 155 21.00 -15.84 15.70
N VAL A 156 21.71 -15.32 14.69
CA VAL A 156 22.42 -16.15 13.70
C VAL A 156 23.94 -16.17 13.89
N GLY A 157 24.47 -15.44 14.87
CA GLY A 157 25.92 -15.30 15.08
C GLY A 157 26.63 -14.54 13.96
N ALA A 158 25.93 -13.67 13.23
CA ALA A 158 26.53 -12.87 12.16
C ALA A 158 27.22 -11.61 12.71
N PRO A 159 28.33 -11.16 12.08
CA PRO A 159 28.96 -9.89 12.42
C PRO A 159 28.03 -8.73 12.10
N ARG A 160 28.15 -7.63 12.83
CA ARG A 160 27.34 -6.43 12.56
C ARG A 160 27.78 -5.77 11.26
N PRO A 161 26.87 -5.10 10.51
CA PRO A 161 27.26 -4.40 9.29
C PRO A 161 28.39 -3.37 9.49
N SER A 162 28.44 -2.71 10.65
CA SER A 162 29.52 -1.79 11.02
C SER A 162 30.88 -2.48 11.18
N GLU A 163 30.89 -3.71 11.70
CA GLU A 163 32.12 -4.51 11.87
C GLU A 163 32.68 -4.95 10.51
N LEU A 164 31.79 -5.32 9.58
CA LEU A 164 32.15 -5.65 8.21
C LEU A 164 32.73 -4.44 7.45
N LEU A 165 32.17 -3.25 7.65
CA LEU A 165 32.69 -2.02 7.06
C LEU A 165 34.09 -1.70 7.58
N ASN A 166 34.32 -1.84 8.89
CA ASN A 166 35.63 -1.60 9.50
C ASN A 166 36.67 -2.62 9.02
N ALA A 167 36.30 -3.90 8.93
CA ALA A 167 37.18 -4.95 8.41
C ALA A 167 37.60 -4.68 6.96
N ARG A 168 36.68 -4.22 6.10
CA ARG A 168 37.02 -3.86 4.71
C ARG A 168 37.98 -2.68 4.62
N ARG A 169 37.81 -1.67 5.48
CA ARG A 169 38.71 -0.50 5.52
C ARG A 169 40.10 -0.83 6.03
N ALA A 170 40.24 -1.83 6.89
CA ALA A 170 41.53 -2.25 7.44
C ALA A 170 42.40 -3.03 6.43
N VAL A 171 41.82 -3.48 5.32
CA VAL A 171 42.48 -4.30 4.28
C VAL A 171 42.71 -3.52 2.98
N ALA A 172 42.18 -2.30 2.87
CA ALA A 172 42.34 -1.39 1.73
C ALA A 172 43.45 -0.38 2.00
#